data_AF-A0A484CZY1-F1
#
_entry.id   AF-A0A484CZY1-F1
#
_cell.length_a   1.000
_cell.length_b   1.000
_cell.length_c   1.000
_cell.angle_alpha   90.00
_cell.angle_beta   90.00
_cell.angle_gamma   90.00
#
_symmetry.space_group_name_H-M   'P 1'
#
loop_
_entity.id
_entity.type
_entity.pdbx_description
1 polymer ?
#
loop_
_entity_poly.entity_id
_entity_poly.type
_entity_poly.pdbx_seq_one_letter_code
_entity_poly.pdbx_strand_id
1 'polypeptide(L)'
;MYSKIILIPRPDYGSRYILWKQLIRKHGGEVTRALDVSSLAKISDGYTPGHIIRVIQSVVTKRRILQQANRPLTAAEFVAPLAKIDPVFQEEEEALKNWYAKTPLGKKRNKAASGKEEEEAPVKGKDAKKGKK
;
A
#
# COMPACT_ATOMS: atom_id res chain seq x y z
N MET A 1 2.19 -26.00 -3.94
CA MET A 1 2.61 -24.79 -4.68
C MET A 1 1.40 -23.87 -4.76
N TYR A 2 1.54 -22.56 -4.49
CA TYR A 2 0.40 -21.63 -4.53
C TYR A 2 0.03 -21.26 -5.97
N SER A 3 -1.27 -21.34 -6.30
CA SER A 3 -1.78 -21.07 -7.66
C SER A 3 -1.90 -19.58 -7.98
N LYS A 4 -2.08 -18.73 -6.95
CA LYS A 4 -2.23 -17.27 -7.05
C LYS A 4 -1.44 -16.60 -5.93
N ILE A 5 -0.74 -15.53 -6.26
CA ILE A 5 -0.02 -14.66 -5.30
C ILE A 5 -0.43 -13.23 -5.64
N ILE A 6 -0.94 -12.50 -4.66
CA ILE A 6 -1.37 -11.11 -4.81
C ILE A 6 -0.42 -10.25 -3.97
N LEU A 7 0.35 -9.40 -4.64
CA LEU A 7 1.17 -8.40 -3.97
C LEU A 7 0.31 -7.20 -3.60
N ILE A 8 0.20 -6.90 -2.32
CA ILE A 8 -0.44 -5.68 -1.82
C ILE A 8 0.67 -4.64 -1.60
N PRO A 9 0.78 -3.61 -2.45
CA PRO A 9 1.78 -2.57 -2.26
C PRO A 9 1.41 -1.68 -1.07
N ARG A 10 2.38 -0.92 -0.58
CA ARG A 10 2.11 0.15 0.38
C ARG A 10 1.20 1.22 -0.23
N PRO A 11 0.41 1.92 0.60
CA PRO A 11 -0.37 3.05 0.13
C PRO A 11 0.56 4.17 -0.34
N ASP A 12 0.31 4.65 -1.56
CA ASP A 12 0.91 5.87 -2.08
C ASP A 12 0.34 7.11 -1.37
N TYR A 13 0.84 8.30 -1.70
CA TYR A 13 0.37 9.55 -1.10
C TYR A 13 -1.15 9.73 -1.24
N GLY A 14 -1.70 9.47 -2.43
CA GLY A 14 -3.13 9.59 -2.70
C GLY A 14 -3.95 8.63 -1.85
N SER A 15 -3.52 7.36 -1.76
CA SER A 15 -4.16 6.38 -0.89
C SER A 15 -4.07 6.78 0.58
N ARG A 16 -2.93 7.28 1.07
CA ARG A 16 -2.77 7.76 2.45
C ARG A 16 -3.69 8.93 2.75
N TYR A 17 -3.82 9.88 1.83
CA TYR A 17 -4.73 11.02 1.96
C TYR A 17 -6.19 10.57 2.13
N ILE A 18 -6.63 9.62 1.32
CA ILE A 18 -7.98 9.04 1.41
C ILE A 18 -8.13 8.23 2.70
N LEU A 19 -7.14 7.40 3.05
CA LEU A 19 -7.12 6.60 4.27
C LEU A 19 -7.30 7.46 5.51
N TRP A 20 -6.53 8.54 5.66
CA TRP A 20 -6.66 9.44 6.80
C TRP A 20 -8.07 10.02 6.91
N LYS A 21 -8.67 10.51 5.81
CA LYS A 21 -10.04 11.04 5.84
C LYS A 21 -11.07 9.99 6.23
N GLN A 22 -11.01 8.81 5.61
CA GLN A 22 -11.99 7.75 5.80
C GLN A 22 -11.87 7.13 7.19
N LEU A 23 -10.65 6.85 7.65
CA LEU A 23 -10.41 6.25 8.95
C LEU A 23 -10.77 7.18 10.10
N ILE A 24 -10.44 8.49 10.00
CA ILE A 24 -10.84 9.45 11.04
C ILE A 24 -12.37 9.50 11.17
N ARG A 25 -13.10 9.59 10.05
CA ARG A 25 -14.57 9.57 10.04
C ARG A 25 -15.14 8.27 10.59
N LYS A 26 -14.57 7.13 10.20
CA LYS A 26 -14.98 5.81 10.69
C LYS A 26 -14.82 5.68 12.20
N HIS A 27 -13.82 6.33 12.78
CA HIS A 27 -13.58 6.36 14.23
C HIS A 27 -14.33 7.49 14.95
N GLY A 28 -15.27 8.18 14.29
CA GLY A 28 -16.10 9.22 14.88
C GLY A 28 -15.43 10.60 14.96
N GLY A 29 -14.32 10.80 14.26
CA GLY A 29 -13.65 12.08 14.15
C GLY A 29 -14.19 12.92 12.98
N GLU A 30 -14.30 14.22 13.20
CA GLU A 30 -14.68 15.18 12.17
C GLU A 30 -13.46 15.68 11.38
N VAL A 31 -13.54 15.59 10.06
CA VAL A 31 -12.55 16.13 9.13
C VAL A 31 -13.00 17.53 8.73
N THR A 32 -12.49 18.54 9.43
CA THR A 32 -12.75 19.97 9.16
C THR A 32 -11.60 20.61 8.39
N ARG A 33 -11.75 21.88 7.99
CA ARG A 33 -10.67 22.65 7.31
C ARG A 33 -9.43 22.85 8.18
N ALA A 34 -9.56 22.76 9.49
CA ALA A 34 -8.44 22.87 10.43
C ALA A 34 -7.52 21.62 10.41
N LEU A 35 -8.04 20.49 9.91
CA LEU A 35 -7.27 19.26 9.80
C LEU A 35 -6.52 19.23 8.46
N ASP A 36 -5.23 19.55 8.50
CA ASP A 36 -4.36 19.43 7.32
C ASP A 36 -3.99 17.96 7.04
N VAL A 37 -4.88 17.29 6.31
CA VAL A 37 -4.69 15.90 5.88
C VAL A 37 -3.54 15.76 4.89
N SER A 38 -3.25 16.79 4.11
CA SER A 38 -2.18 16.76 3.12
C SER A 38 -0.81 16.64 3.80
N SER A 39 -0.61 17.36 4.89
CA SER A 39 0.59 17.24 5.73
C SER A 39 0.65 15.88 6.43
N LEU A 40 -0.47 15.38 6.98
CA LEU A 40 -0.53 14.03 7.56
C LEU A 40 -0.11 12.95 6.56
N ALA A 41 -0.59 13.03 5.31
CA ALA A 41 -0.26 12.07 4.26
C ALA A 41 1.22 12.12 3.84
N LYS A 42 1.90 13.28 3.97
CA LYS A 42 3.34 13.43 3.73
C LYS A 42 4.15 12.82 4.87
N ILE A 43 3.87 13.19 6.13
CA ILE A 43 4.65 12.73 7.28
C ILE A 43 4.41 11.25 7.60
N SER A 44 3.30 10.67 7.13
CA SER A 44 3.00 9.25 7.28
C SER A 44 3.58 8.39 6.14
N ASP A 45 4.51 8.92 5.35
CA ASP A 45 5.32 8.06 4.48
C ASP A 45 6.21 7.15 5.33
N GLY A 46 6.29 5.87 4.98
CA GLY A 46 6.87 4.87 5.88
C GLY A 46 5.83 4.02 6.61
N TYR A 47 4.62 4.54 6.84
CA TYR A 47 3.67 3.89 7.75
C TYR A 47 2.66 3.00 7.01
N THR A 48 2.32 1.87 7.64
CA THR A 48 1.27 0.98 7.15
C THR A 48 -0.12 1.54 7.49
N PRO A 49 -1.19 1.13 6.78
CA PRO A 49 -2.57 1.46 7.19
C PRO A 49 -2.88 1.03 8.63
N GLY A 50 -2.29 -0.08 9.10
CA GLY A 50 -2.42 -0.54 10.48
C GLY A 50 -1.84 0.45 11.49
N HIS A 51 -0.68 1.05 11.18
CA HIS A 51 -0.08 2.10 12.01
C HIS A 51 -0.99 3.33 12.09
N ILE A 52 -1.54 3.75 10.94
CA ILE A 52 -2.48 4.88 10.88
C ILE A 52 -3.72 4.62 11.75
N ILE A 53 -4.31 3.42 11.68
CA ILE A 53 -5.46 3.05 12.52
C ILE A 53 -5.10 3.14 14.00
N ARG A 54 -3.95 2.58 14.40
CA ARG A 54 -3.50 2.61 15.81
C ARG A 54 -3.33 4.04 16.32
N VAL A 55 -2.76 4.92 15.50
CA VAL A 55 -2.62 6.34 15.84
C VAL A 55 -3.98 7.02 15.96
N ILE A 56 -4.89 6.80 15.00
CA ILE A 56 -6.24 7.38 15.04
C ILE A 56 -6.99 6.94 16.30
N GLN A 57 -6.91 5.66 16.67
CA GLN A 57 -7.55 5.15 17.89
C GLN A 57 -6.98 5.78 19.17
N SER A 58 -5.69 6.12 19.16
CA SER A 58 -5.05 6.77 20.32
C SER A 58 -5.46 8.24 20.49
N VAL A 59 -5.78 8.94 19.39
CA VAL A 59 -6.13 10.37 19.39
C VAL A 59 -7.66 10.56 19.45
N VAL A 60 -8.40 9.86 18.59
CA VAL A 60 -9.85 9.96 18.43
C VAL A 60 -10.54 9.09 19.49
N THR A 61 -10.37 9.48 20.75
CA THR A 61 -11.05 8.87 21.90
C THR A 61 -12.46 9.44 22.08
N LYS A 62 -13.33 8.74 22.83
CA LYS A 62 -14.69 9.23 23.15
C LYS A 62 -14.68 10.65 23.73
N ARG A 63 -13.75 10.93 24.65
CA ARG A 63 -13.56 12.27 25.23
C ARG A 63 -13.18 13.29 24.16
N ARG A 64 -12.28 12.92 23.25
CA ARG A 64 -11.83 13.83 22.18
C ARG A 64 -12.97 14.16 21.21
N ILE A 65 -13.82 13.18 20.87
CA ILE A 65 -14.98 13.35 19.99
C ILE A 65 -15.93 14.42 20.55
N LEU A 66 -16.27 14.36 21.84
CA LEU A 66 -17.14 15.37 22.49
C LEU A 66 -16.55 16.79 22.44
N GLN A 67 -15.23 16.91 22.42
CA GLN A 67 -14.52 18.20 22.38
C GLN A 67 -14.39 18.77 20.96
N GLN A 68 -14.69 18.00 19.91
CA GLN A 68 -14.48 18.43 18.53
C GLN A 68 -15.32 19.64 18.12
N ALA A 69 -16.52 19.76 18.68
CA ALA A 69 -17.43 20.88 18.40
C ALA A 69 -16.80 22.25 18.73
N ASN A 70 -16.06 22.34 19.85
CA ASN A 70 -15.41 23.58 20.28
C ASN A 70 -13.92 23.64 19.89
N ARG A 71 -13.27 22.48 19.76
CA ARG A 71 -11.85 22.35 19.43
C ARG A 71 -11.67 21.32 18.31
N PRO A 72 -11.57 21.75 17.04
CA PRO A 72 -11.44 20.82 15.92
C PRO A 72 -10.17 19.97 16.02
N LEU A 73 -10.15 18.82 15.36
CA LEU A 73 -8.94 17.99 15.24
C LEU A 73 -7.88 18.71 14.41
N THR A 74 -6.64 18.64 14.88
CA THR A 74 -5.48 19.22 14.18
C THR A 74 -4.46 18.15 13.83
N ALA A 75 -3.70 18.37 12.75
CA ALA A 75 -2.69 17.40 12.30
C ALA A 75 -1.60 17.15 13.35
N ALA A 76 -1.24 18.17 14.13
CA ALA A 76 -0.23 18.08 15.19
C ALA A 76 -0.54 17.02 16.26
N GLU A 77 -1.82 16.78 16.55
CA GLU A 77 -2.25 15.78 17.55
C GLU A 77 -1.85 14.35 17.17
N PHE A 78 -1.67 14.08 15.88
CA PHE A 78 -1.32 12.75 15.36
C PHE A 78 0.20 12.55 15.21
N VAL A 79 1.00 13.63 15.25
CA VAL A 79 2.46 13.58 15.04
C VAL A 79 3.15 12.83 16.18
N ALA A 80 2.84 13.18 17.43
CA ALA A 80 3.51 12.57 18.59
C ALA A 80 3.20 11.06 18.72
N PRO A 81 1.97 10.58 18.50
CA PRO A 81 1.70 9.14 18.43
C PRO A 81 2.37 8.44 17.24
N LEU A 82 2.43 9.09 16.06
CA LEU A 82 3.14 8.53 14.89
C LEU A 82 4.62 8.31 15.19
N ALA A 83 5.29 9.30 15.78
CA ALA A 83 6.72 9.27 16.08
C ALA A 83 7.14 8.17 17.07
N LYS A 84 6.19 7.52 17.76
CA LYS A 84 6.44 6.39 18.66
C LYS A 84 6.43 5.03 17.94
N ILE A 85 6.07 5.00 16.66
CA ILE A 85 5.94 3.79 15.88
C ILE A 85 7.10 3.75 14.89
N ASP A 86 7.77 2.61 14.78
CA ASP A 86 8.80 2.43 13.76
C ASP A 86 8.18 2.36 12.36
N PRO A 87 8.64 3.18 11.41
CA PRO A 87 8.20 3.12 10.03
C PRO A 87 8.73 1.84 9.35
N VAL A 88 8.05 1.42 8.29
CA VAL A 88 8.57 0.39 7.38
C VAL A 88 9.67 1.03 6.54
N PHE A 89 10.86 0.45 6.62
CA PHE A 89 12.04 0.96 5.92
C PHE A 89 12.03 0.56 4.45
N GLN A 90 12.69 1.36 3.62
CA GLN A 90 12.77 1.13 2.17
C GLN A 90 13.38 -0.24 1.83
N GLU A 91 14.38 -0.68 2.61
CA GLU A 91 15.05 -1.96 2.43
C GLU A 91 14.08 -3.15 2.59
N GLU A 92 13.18 -3.07 3.57
CA GLU A 92 12.17 -4.11 3.81
C GLU A 92 11.19 -4.22 2.63
N GLU A 93 10.81 -3.07 2.06
CA GLU A 93 9.97 -3.03 0.87
C GLU A 93 10.66 -3.56 -0.37
N GLU A 94 11.92 -3.22 -0.57
CA GLU A 94 12.72 -3.71 -1.68
C GLU A 94 12.94 -5.21 -1.58
N ALA A 95 13.22 -5.72 -0.39
CA ALA A 95 13.32 -7.16 -0.14
C ALA A 95 12.03 -7.89 -0.53
N LEU A 96 10.86 -7.36 -0.16
CA LEU A 96 9.56 -7.93 -0.52
C LEU A 96 9.32 -7.91 -2.04
N LYS A 97 9.62 -6.78 -2.70
CA LYS A 97 9.49 -6.63 -4.15
C LYS A 97 10.43 -7.58 -4.90
N ASN A 98 11.67 -7.70 -4.44
CA ASN A 98 12.69 -8.58 -5.01
C ASN A 98 12.30 -10.05 -4.84
N TRP A 99 11.74 -10.42 -3.70
CA TRP A 99 11.18 -11.75 -3.49
C TRP A 99 10.02 -12.01 -4.45
N TYR A 100 9.06 -11.09 -4.56
CA TYR A 100 7.91 -11.23 -5.45
C TYR A 100 8.34 -11.37 -6.92
N ALA A 101 9.33 -10.59 -7.36
CA ALA A 101 9.87 -10.65 -8.72
C ALA A 101 10.51 -12.01 -9.07
N LYS A 102 11.02 -12.74 -8.08
CA LYS A 102 11.58 -14.09 -8.27
C LYS A 102 10.50 -15.15 -8.47
N THR A 103 9.25 -14.89 -8.05
CA THR A 103 8.13 -15.83 -8.21
C THR A 103 7.73 -15.98 -9.69
N PRO A 104 7.22 -17.15 -10.12
CA PRO A 104 6.74 -17.34 -11.50
C PRO A 104 5.69 -16.31 -11.92
N LEU A 105 4.83 -15.89 -10.99
CA LEU A 105 3.79 -14.89 -11.23
C LEU A 105 4.36 -13.47 -11.30
N GLY A 106 5.34 -13.12 -10.46
CA GLY A 106 6.05 -11.84 -10.55
C GLY A 106 6.79 -11.69 -11.86
N LYS A 107 7.45 -12.76 -12.34
CA LYS A 107 8.08 -12.78 -13.67
C LYS A 107 7.07 -12.56 -14.81
N LYS A 108 5.91 -13.23 -14.76
CA LYS A 108 4.82 -13.01 -15.74
C LYS A 108 4.30 -11.57 -15.70
N ARG A 109 4.08 -11.01 -14.52
CA ARG A 109 3.61 -9.62 -14.36
C ARG A 109 4.62 -8.61 -14.90
N ASN A 110 5.91 -8.79 -14.62
CA ASN A 110 6.96 -7.88 -15.10
C ASN A 110 7.10 -7.94 -16.63
N LYS A 111 6.96 -9.12 -17.24
CA LYS A 111 6.95 -9.28 -18.71
C LYS A 111 5.75 -8.56 -19.36
N ALA A 112 4.56 -8.68 -18.77
CA ALA A 112 3.37 -7.98 -19.25
C ALA A 112 3.49 -6.46 -19.10
N ALA A 113 4.07 -5.98 -17.99
CA ALA A 113 4.25 -4.54 -17.74
C ALA A 113 5.36 -3.89 -18.61
N SER A 114 6.34 -4.66 -19.09
CA SER A 114 7.44 -4.15 -19.93
C SER A 114 7.09 -4.07 -21.42
N GLY A 115 5.86 -4.37 -21.82
CA GLY A 115 5.43 -4.32 -23.23
C GLY A 115 6.14 -5.31 -24.16
N LYS A 116 6.81 -6.34 -23.61
CA LYS A 116 7.36 -7.44 -24.41
C LYS A 116 6.27 -8.51 -24.57
N GLU A 117 5.21 -8.14 -25.25
CA GLU A 117 4.35 -9.09 -25.96
C GLU A 117 4.81 -9.12 -27.40
N GLU A 118 5.78 -9.99 -27.70
CA GLU A 118 5.83 -10.84 -28.90
C GLU A 118 7.06 -11.76 -28.82
N GLU A 119 6.93 -12.93 -29.45
CA GLU A 119 7.86 -14.07 -29.55
C GLU A 119 7.98 -14.99 -28.32
N GLU A 120 7.58 -16.27 -28.31
CA GLU A 120 6.91 -17.13 -29.27
C GLU A 120 6.28 -18.26 -28.45
N ALA A 121 5.05 -18.64 -28.78
CA ALA A 121 4.74 -20.05 -28.90
C ALA A 121 4.10 -20.24 -30.27
N PRO A 122 4.66 -21.12 -31.10
CA PRO A 122 3.80 -22.07 -31.76
C PRO A 122 4.26 -23.50 -31.51
N VAL A 123 3.28 -24.30 -31.09
CA VAL A 123 3.29 -25.74 -31.20
C VAL A 123 3.24 -26.12 -32.70
N LYS A 124 4.26 -26.81 -33.21
CA LYS A 124 4.26 -27.69 -34.40
C LYS A 124 5.39 -28.70 -34.17
N GLY A 125 5.27 -30.00 -34.27
CA GLY A 125 4.31 -30.90 -34.87
C GLY A 125 5.12 -32.16 -35.18
N LYS A 126 4.69 -33.33 -34.69
CA LYS A 126 5.24 -34.62 -35.12
C LYS A 126 5.00 -34.77 -36.62
N ASP A 127 6.06 -35.02 -37.40
CA ASP A 127 6.10 -35.73 -38.68
C ASP A 127 7.57 -35.64 -39.17
N ALA A 128 8.22 -36.53 -39.91
CA ALA A 128 8.05 -37.92 -40.27
C ALA A 128 9.34 -38.27 -41.07
N LYS A 129 10.03 -39.33 -40.66
CA LYS A 129 10.74 -40.33 -41.49
C LYS A 129 10.97 -39.99 -42.99
N LYS A 130 12.23 -39.71 -43.38
CA LYS A 130 12.86 -39.96 -44.70
C LYS A 130 14.36 -39.66 -44.53
N GLY A 131 15.33 -40.56 -44.68
CA GLY A 131 15.49 -41.62 -45.68
C GLY A 131 16.21 -41.06 -46.90
N LYS A 132 17.54 -41.18 -46.96
CA LYS A 132 18.50 -41.09 -48.11
C LYS A 132 19.87 -40.65 -47.56
N LYS A 133 21.01 -41.15 -48.00
CA LYS A 133 21.37 -42.09 -49.08
C LYS A 133 22.79 -42.57 -48.78
#